data_AF-A0A8B6GQ47-F1
#
_entry.id   AF-A0A8B6GQ47-F1
#
_cell.length_a   1.000
_cell.length_b   1.000
_cell.length_c   1.000
_cell.angle_alpha   90.00
_cell.angle_beta   90.00
_cell.angle_gamma   90.00
#
_symmetry.space_group_name_H-M   'P 1'
#
loop_
_entity.id
_entity.type
_entity.pdbx_description
1 polymer ?
#
loop_
_entity_poly.entity_id
_entity_poly.type
_entity_poly.pdbx_seq_one_letter_code
_entity_poly.pdbx_strand_id
1 'polypeptide(L)'
;MQNHFIFQIEDACREKLLRYTENMAQDERSHIRDSVLISNTDDSNSLFQQIRQDILKLAKTNRTWNKEYPLKFIQLEKRLQEKKKRLPIITFQELKHISTEVSEPLRDDELILYLKFHHEIRALLYFEDLPEYIILDTQWLADAFKCIVTAKKCRALCIKNQQNWKEFYHKGKLHREVLEDIFKEEEVMLYKHKEHILNVMEKFDIIIPIKSVTNAASGTSCYYVPCIVKAEPECDIYKMFNVTENNCKKSTWLCFNFTFLPPHLINHVIASLCMKYEVAEVGVVQQEDRQNTSQRAIALFRGTAVFELNKTSKLTKLLITTCPNVILIQILEFGRNFIIERGSYKHIADFVADEINNIISTRFKMTNVKFVKKWECGLTKPESVIGSNHFCAEGIKEYYCEKCTSTHEFTDEWSDLQSQTLCVSKSLKK
;
A
#
# COMPACT_ATOMS: atom_id res chain seq x y z
N MET A 1 16.24 -39.24 -31.31
CA MET A 1 15.42 -39.41 -30.09
C MET A 1 15.38 -38.15 -29.22
N GLN A 2 16.51 -37.51 -28.90
CA GLN A 2 16.54 -36.29 -28.06
C GLN A 2 15.72 -35.11 -28.64
N ASN A 3 15.84 -34.81 -29.94
CA ASN A 3 15.09 -33.69 -30.54
C ASN A 3 13.56 -33.89 -30.48
N HIS A 4 13.07 -35.11 -30.71
CA HIS A 4 11.63 -35.40 -30.64
C HIS A 4 11.07 -35.24 -29.21
N PHE A 5 11.88 -35.59 -28.20
CA PHE A 5 11.51 -35.44 -26.79
C PHE A 5 11.51 -33.96 -26.36
N ILE A 6 12.43 -33.14 -26.87
CA ILE A 6 12.46 -31.68 -26.63
C ILE A 6 11.22 -31.01 -27.25
N PHE A 7 10.89 -31.32 -28.51
CA PHE A 7 9.68 -30.78 -29.16
C PHE A 7 8.39 -31.17 -28.42
N GLN A 8 8.27 -32.41 -27.95
CA GLN A 8 7.12 -32.83 -27.14
C GLN A 8 7.01 -32.10 -25.79
N ILE A 9 8.14 -31.77 -25.15
CA ILE A 9 8.16 -30.99 -23.91
C ILE A 9 7.76 -29.53 -24.19
N GLU A 10 8.25 -28.92 -25.28
CA GLU A 10 7.87 -27.56 -25.68
C GLU A 10 6.36 -27.45 -25.99
N ASP A 11 5.80 -28.41 -26.74
CA ASP A 11 4.37 -28.42 -27.06
C ASP A 11 3.49 -28.61 -25.81
N ALA A 12 3.88 -29.51 -24.89
CA ALA A 12 3.16 -29.72 -23.64
C ALA A 12 3.24 -28.52 -22.68
N CYS A 13 4.38 -27.84 -22.61
CA CYS A 13 4.55 -26.60 -21.85
C CYS A 13 3.73 -25.45 -22.45
N ARG A 14 3.73 -25.34 -23.78
CA ARG A 14 2.92 -24.36 -24.52
C ARG A 14 1.43 -24.58 -24.27
N GLU A 15 0.97 -25.82 -24.34
CA GLU A 15 -0.44 -26.15 -24.08
C GLU A 15 -0.84 -25.87 -22.62
N LYS A 16 0.05 -26.11 -21.65
CA LYS A 16 -0.17 -25.72 -20.24
C LYS A 16 -0.25 -24.20 -20.05
N LEU A 17 0.62 -23.43 -20.69
CA LEU A 17 0.61 -21.97 -20.61
C LEU A 17 -0.63 -21.37 -21.30
N LEU A 18 -1.01 -21.92 -22.46
CA LEU A 18 -2.23 -21.52 -23.15
C LEU A 18 -3.46 -21.86 -22.31
N ARG A 19 -3.55 -23.05 -21.70
CA ARG A 19 -4.63 -23.38 -20.76
C ARG A 19 -4.61 -22.52 -19.51
N TYR A 20 -3.44 -22.07 -19.04
CA TYR A 20 -3.35 -21.15 -17.91
C TYR A 20 -3.98 -19.79 -18.27
N THR A 21 -3.62 -19.22 -19.41
CA THR A 21 -4.30 -18.01 -19.94
C THR A 21 -5.77 -18.29 -20.26
N GLU A 22 -6.05 -19.49 -20.77
CA GLU A 22 -7.31 -20.23 -21.02
C GLU A 22 -8.29 -20.27 -19.84
N ASN A 23 -7.76 -20.19 -18.63
CA ASN A 23 -8.50 -20.34 -17.38
C ASN A 23 -8.45 -19.09 -16.49
N MET A 24 -7.71 -18.05 -16.87
CA MET A 24 -7.76 -16.76 -16.19
C MET A 24 -9.16 -16.18 -16.29
N ALA A 25 -9.64 -15.60 -15.19
CA ALA A 25 -10.92 -14.91 -15.15
C ALA A 25 -10.96 -13.82 -16.23
N GLN A 26 -12.14 -13.57 -16.81
CA GLN A 26 -12.28 -12.64 -17.94
C GLN A 26 -11.77 -11.22 -17.59
N ASP A 27 -11.91 -10.82 -16.33
CA ASP A 27 -11.39 -9.56 -15.80
C ASP A 27 -9.85 -9.54 -15.76
N GLU A 28 -9.19 -10.66 -15.40
CA GLU A 28 -7.73 -10.76 -15.39
C GLU A 28 -7.14 -10.75 -16.81
N ARG A 29 -7.79 -11.42 -17.76
CA ARG A 29 -7.38 -11.38 -19.17
C ARG A 29 -7.49 -9.99 -19.78
N SER A 30 -8.48 -9.20 -19.33
CA SER A 30 -8.67 -7.83 -19.84
C SER A 30 -7.44 -6.93 -19.61
N HIS A 31 -6.58 -7.30 -18.65
CA HIS A 31 -5.33 -6.60 -18.34
C HIS A 31 -4.12 -7.09 -19.14
N ILE A 32 -4.19 -8.27 -19.77
CA ILE A 32 -3.15 -8.80 -20.64
C ILE A 32 -3.44 -8.31 -22.06
N ARG A 33 -2.62 -7.37 -22.55
CA ARG A 33 -2.81 -6.81 -23.90
C ARG A 33 -2.34 -7.77 -25.00
N ASP A 34 -1.15 -8.32 -24.83
CA ASP A 34 -0.50 -9.24 -25.77
C ASP A 34 0.37 -10.22 -24.97
N SER A 35 0.53 -11.46 -25.46
CA SER A 35 1.43 -12.46 -24.88
C SER A 35 2.34 -13.04 -25.96
N VAL A 36 3.62 -13.20 -25.61
CA VAL A 36 4.63 -13.81 -26.48
C VAL A 36 5.29 -14.94 -25.71
N LEU A 37 5.30 -16.13 -26.29
CA LEU A 37 5.92 -17.32 -25.70
C LEU A 37 7.35 -17.45 -26.23
N ILE A 38 8.32 -17.33 -25.33
CA ILE A 38 9.74 -17.43 -25.63
C ILE A 38 10.25 -18.78 -25.13
N SER A 39 10.85 -19.57 -26.01
CA SER A 39 11.59 -20.77 -25.61
C SER A 39 13.04 -20.40 -25.32
N ASN A 40 13.56 -20.81 -24.17
CA ASN A 40 14.98 -20.64 -23.83
C ASN A 40 15.88 -21.65 -24.55
N THR A 41 15.31 -22.53 -25.38
CA THR A 41 16.03 -23.49 -26.23
C THR A 41 15.99 -23.13 -27.71
N ASP A 42 15.21 -22.11 -28.09
CA ASP A 42 15.13 -21.59 -29.45
C ASP A 42 15.76 -20.18 -29.54
N ASP A 43 16.93 -20.09 -30.16
CA ASP A 43 17.63 -18.83 -30.43
C ASP A 43 17.10 -18.13 -31.70
N SER A 44 15.89 -18.46 -32.17
CA SER A 44 15.31 -17.86 -33.37
C SER A 44 15.20 -16.33 -33.26
N ASN A 45 15.91 -15.64 -34.15
CA ASN A 45 15.95 -14.18 -34.18
C ASN A 45 14.59 -13.56 -34.54
N SER A 46 13.69 -14.31 -35.19
CA SER A 46 12.37 -13.83 -35.63
C SER A 46 11.48 -13.38 -34.47
N LEU A 47 11.43 -14.15 -33.37
CA LEU A 47 10.62 -13.81 -32.20
C LEU A 47 11.15 -12.56 -31.49
N PHE A 48 12.47 -12.48 -31.31
CA PHE A 48 13.10 -11.28 -30.75
C PHE A 48 12.93 -10.06 -31.66
N GLN A 49 12.90 -10.25 -32.99
CA GLN A 49 12.55 -9.17 -33.92
C GLN A 49 11.10 -8.72 -33.76
N GLN A 50 10.16 -9.64 -33.60
CA GLN A 50 8.76 -9.31 -33.30
C GLN A 50 8.66 -8.49 -32.02
N ILE A 51 9.28 -8.94 -30.92
CA ILE A 51 9.29 -8.20 -29.65
C ILE A 51 9.88 -6.79 -29.82
N ARG A 52 10.99 -6.64 -30.56
CA ARG A 52 11.58 -5.32 -30.86
C ARG A 52 10.60 -4.42 -31.64
N GLN A 53 9.89 -4.99 -32.62
CA GLN A 53 8.89 -4.25 -33.39
C GLN A 53 7.70 -3.83 -32.52
N ASP A 54 7.23 -4.71 -31.64
CA ASP A 54 6.14 -4.41 -30.71
C ASP A 54 6.54 -3.33 -29.69
N ILE A 55 7.76 -3.39 -29.15
CA ILE A 55 8.31 -2.32 -28.30
C ILE A 55 8.36 -1.00 -29.06
N LEU A 56 8.83 -0.99 -30.32
CA LEU A 56 8.85 0.22 -31.14
C LEU A 56 7.44 0.76 -31.42
N LYS A 57 6.48 -0.13 -31.69
CA LYS A 57 5.08 0.23 -31.90
C LYS A 57 4.49 0.86 -30.63
N LEU A 58 4.73 0.27 -29.46
CA LEU A 58 4.32 0.80 -28.16
C LEU A 58 4.99 2.13 -27.83
N ALA A 59 6.30 2.26 -28.06
CA ALA A 59 7.04 3.50 -27.82
C ALA A 59 6.46 4.68 -28.64
N LYS A 60 6.05 4.41 -29.89
CA LYS A 60 5.36 5.40 -30.75
C LYS A 60 3.99 5.86 -30.22
N THR A 61 3.36 5.10 -29.32
CA THR A 61 2.10 5.51 -28.66
C THR A 61 2.33 6.44 -27.46
N ASN A 62 3.57 6.61 -27.01
CA ASN A 62 3.88 7.51 -25.91
C ASN A 62 3.55 8.96 -26.31
N ARG A 63 2.91 9.71 -25.40
CA ARG A 63 2.51 11.11 -25.61
C ARG A 63 3.68 12.03 -25.93
N THR A 64 4.88 11.67 -25.50
CA THR A 64 6.12 12.44 -25.75
C THR A 64 6.80 12.08 -27.07
N TRP A 65 6.36 11.02 -27.76
CA TRP A 65 7.00 10.58 -29.00
C TRP A 65 6.82 11.62 -30.12
N ASN A 66 7.90 11.91 -30.85
CA ASN A 66 7.94 12.88 -31.96
C ASN A 66 7.40 14.27 -31.59
N LYS A 67 7.50 14.66 -30.32
CA LYS A 67 7.19 16.03 -29.87
C LYS A 67 8.42 16.90 -29.98
N GLU A 68 8.19 18.16 -30.34
CA GLU A 68 9.24 19.17 -30.34
C GLU A 68 9.79 19.34 -28.92
N TYR A 69 11.11 19.40 -28.82
CA TYR A 69 11.82 19.42 -27.55
C TYR A 69 12.83 20.56 -27.54
N PRO A 70 12.80 21.48 -26.55
CA PRO A 70 13.68 22.64 -26.55
C PRO A 70 15.15 22.24 -26.59
N LEU A 71 15.92 22.80 -27.53
CA LEU A 71 17.34 22.47 -27.69
C LEU A 71 18.14 22.74 -26.41
N LYS A 72 17.82 23.81 -25.68
CA LYS A 72 18.42 24.15 -24.39
C LYS A 72 18.23 23.04 -23.34
N PHE A 73 17.09 22.36 -23.35
CA PHE A 73 16.81 21.26 -22.41
C PHE A 73 17.73 20.07 -22.69
N ILE A 74 17.96 19.74 -23.97
CA ILE A 74 18.86 18.65 -24.38
C ILE A 74 20.29 18.89 -23.88
N GLN A 75 20.78 20.12 -23.96
CA GLN A 75 22.13 20.46 -23.52
C GLN A 75 22.28 20.27 -22.01
N LEU A 76 21.32 20.80 -21.24
CA LEU A 76 21.29 20.64 -19.79
C LEU A 76 21.13 19.18 -19.37
N GLU A 77 20.26 18.43 -20.06
CA GLU A 77 20.03 17.00 -19.81
C GLU A 77 21.32 16.19 -19.98
N LYS A 78 22.04 16.37 -21.09
CA LYS A 78 23.34 15.71 -21.32
C LYS A 78 24.32 16.01 -20.19
N ARG A 79 24.37 17.28 -19.75
CA ARG A 79 25.26 17.70 -18.68
C ARG A 79 24.88 17.07 -17.33
N LEU A 80 23.59 17.00 -17.03
CA LEU A 80 23.07 16.35 -15.82
C LEU A 80 23.32 14.84 -15.84
N GLN A 81 23.22 14.16 -16.99
CA GLN A 81 23.53 12.73 -17.10
C GLN A 81 25.00 12.43 -16.80
N GLU A 82 25.92 13.33 -17.14
CA GLU A 82 27.34 13.18 -16.76
C GLU A 82 27.54 13.36 -15.25
N LYS A 83 26.88 14.36 -14.64
CA LYS A 83 26.97 14.64 -13.20
C LYS A 83 26.30 13.54 -12.37
N LYS A 84 25.19 12.99 -12.86
CA LYS A 84 24.41 11.90 -12.23
C LYS A 84 25.29 10.72 -11.78
N LYS A 85 26.34 10.40 -12.55
CA LYS A 85 27.30 9.32 -12.22
C LYS A 85 28.04 9.52 -10.90
N ARG A 86 28.14 10.75 -10.40
CA ARG A 86 28.82 11.11 -9.14
C ARG A 86 27.89 11.71 -8.10
N LEU A 87 26.83 12.36 -8.56
CA LEU A 87 25.86 13.09 -7.74
C LEU A 87 24.45 12.63 -8.13
N PRO A 88 23.88 11.63 -7.44
CA PRO A 88 22.53 11.16 -7.73
C PRO A 88 21.43 12.15 -7.31
N ILE A 89 21.80 13.14 -6.50
CA ILE A 89 20.95 14.19 -5.97
C ILE A 89 21.72 15.51 -5.94
N ILE A 90 21.05 16.62 -6.26
CA ILE A 90 21.62 17.97 -6.25
C ILE A 90 20.63 18.99 -5.68
N THR A 91 21.11 20.14 -5.25
CA THR A 91 20.29 21.29 -4.86
C THR A 91 19.84 22.10 -6.07
N PHE A 92 18.81 22.93 -5.91
CA PHE A 92 18.40 23.87 -6.96
C PHE A 92 19.51 24.87 -7.34
N GLN A 93 20.36 25.26 -6.37
CA GLN A 93 21.49 26.15 -6.63
C GLN A 93 22.58 25.48 -7.47
N GLU A 94 22.86 24.20 -7.22
CA GLU A 94 23.76 23.41 -8.08
C GLU A 94 23.19 23.25 -9.49
N LEU A 95 21.88 23.03 -9.63
CA LEU A 95 21.23 23.00 -10.95
C LEU A 95 21.43 24.32 -11.71
N LYS A 96 21.24 25.47 -11.04
CA LYS A 96 21.50 26.79 -11.63
C LYS A 96 22.94 26.92 -12.11
N HIS A 97 23.90 26.50 -11.28
CA HIS A 97 25.30 26.54 -11.65
C HIS A 97 25.59 25.64 -12.87
N ILE A 98 25.04 24.43 -12.91
CA ILE A 98 25.19 23.52 -14.05
C ILE A 98 24.54 24.12 -15.32
N SER A 99 23.42 24.82 -15.18
CA SER A 99 22.76 25.54 -16.28
C SER A 99 23.66 26.63 -16.89
N THR A 100 24.55 27.26 -16.12
CA THR A 100 25.49 28.25 -16.69
C THR A 100 26.67 27.60 -17.41
N GLU A 101 26.88 26.29 -17.27
CA GLU A 101 27.94 25.55 -17.98
C GLU A 101 27.55 25.20 -19.43
N VAL A 102 26.27 25.31 -19.80
CA VAL A 102 25.79 25.04 -21.18
C VAL A 102 25.77 26.31 -22.03
N SER A 103 25.77 26.15 -23.36
CA SER A 103 25.89 27.27 -24.29
C SER A 103 24.77 28.30 -24.17
N GLU A 104 23.56 27.86 -23.81
CA GLU A 104 22.40 28.71 -23.58
C GLU A 104 21.78 28.40 -22.21
N PRO A 105 22.17 29.15 -21.16
CA PRO A 105 21.63 28.94 -19.82
C PRO A 105 20.13 29.19 -19.75
N LEU A 106 19.45 28.39 -18.94
CA LEU A 106 18.02 28.56 -18.64
C LEU A 106 17.84 29.56 -17.51
N ARG A 107 16.81 30.42 -17.63
CA ARG A 107 16.31 31.27 -16.55
C ARG A 107 15.61 30.44 -15.48
N ASP A 108 15.37 31.02 -14.31
CA ASP A 108 14.74 30.33 -13.18
C ASP A 108 13.36 29.74 -13.52
N ASP A 109 12.52 30.48 -14.24
CA ASP A 109 11.20 30.02 -14.71
C ASP A 109 11.32 28.84 -15.69
N GLU A 110 12.30 28.90 -16.59
CA GLU A 110 12.61 27.82 -17.53
C GLU A 110 13.16 26.57 -16.82
N LEU A 111 13.96 26.74 -15.76
CA LEU A 111 14.47 25.64 -14.93
C LEU A 111 13.34 24.93 -14.17
N ILE A 112 12.39 25.68 -13.62
CA ILE A 112 11.22 25.10 -12.98
C ILE A 112 10.38 24.33 -13.99
N LEU A 113 10.17 24.88 -15.20
CA LEU A 113 9.47 24.16 -16.28
C LEU A 113 10.21 22.89 -16.69
N TYR A 114 11.54 22.95 -16.80
CA TYR A 114 12.40 21.80 -17.06
C TYR A 114 12.20 20.70 -16.01
N LEU A 115 12.23 21.06 -14.72
CA LEU A 115 12.06 20.13 -13.61
C LEU A 115 10.68 19.48 -13.61
N LYS A 116 9.61 20.27 -13.80
CA LYS A 116 8.23 19.73 -13.87
C LYS A 116 8.08 18.74 -15.02
N PHE A 117 8.56 19.10 -16.22
CA PHE A 117 8.52 18.23 -17.38
C PHE A 117 9.27 16.90 -17.13
N HIS A 118 10.51 16.96 -16.63
CA HIS A 118 11.31 15.76 -16.41
C HIS A 118 10.80 14.90 -15.24
N HIS A 119 10.15 15.52 -14.26
CA HIS A 119 9.44 14.81 -13.19
C HIS A 119 8.26 14.00 -13.73
N GLU A 120 7.45 14.59 -14.62
CA GLU A 120 6.29 13.89 -15.21
C GLU A 120 6.67 12.65 -16.01
N ILE A 121 7.79 12.72 -16.75
CA ILE A 121 8.33 11.59 -17.51
C ILE A 121 9.22 10.66 -16.66
N ARG A 122 9.42 10.97 -15.37
CA ARG A 122 10.23 10.22 -14.41
C ARG A 122 11.71 10.11 -14.77
N ALA A 123 12.24 11.05 -15.55
CA ALA A 123 13.67 11.11 -15.87
C ALA A 123 14.51 11.59 -14.67
N LEU A 124 13.91 12.44 -13.83
CA LEU A 124 14.38 12.85 -12.50
C LEU A 124 13.16 13.00 -11.58
N LEU A 125 13.37 13.26 -10.30
CA LEU A 125 12.29 13.64 -9.38
C LEU A 125 12.54 15.02 -8.78
N TYR A 126 11.51 15.85 -8.82
CA TYR A 126 11.45 17.16 -8.19
C TYR A 126 10.05 17.34 -7.62
N PHE A 127 9.96 17.78 -6.37
CA PHE A 127 8.71 17.99 -5.68
C PHE A 127 8.61 19.46 -5.29
N GLU A 128 7.57 20.16 -5.75
CA GLU A 128 7.40 21.60 -5.48
C GLU A 128 7.24 21.91 -4.00
N ASP A 129 6.67 20.97 -3.23
CA ASP A 129 6.52 21.05 -1.78
C ASP A 129 7.77 20.57 -1.01
N LEU A 130 8.78 20.02 -1.70
CA LEU A 130 10.11 19.69 -1.15
C LEU A 130 11.22 20.22 -2.09
N PRO A 131 11.30 21.54 -2.33
CA PRO A 131 12.06 22.12 -3.44
C PRO A 131 13.58 22.15 -3.23
N GLU A 132 14.06 21.75 -2.05
CA GLU A 132 15.47 21.84 -1.66
C GLU A 132 16.38 21.00 -2.56
N TYR A 133 15.93 19.80 -2.92
CA TYR A 133 16.71 18.84 -3.70
C TYR A 133 15.98 18.34 -4.94
N ILE A 134 16.79 17.96 -5.93
CA ILE A 134 16.40 17.34 -7.18
C ILE A 134 17.12 15.99 -7.24
N ILE A 135 16.34 14.92 -7.38
CA ILE A 135 16.85 13.56 -7.45
C ILE A 135 17.09 13.24 -8.93
N LEU A 136 18.35 13.29 -9.37
CA LEU A 136 18.77 13.00 -10.74
C LEU A 136 18.74 11.49 -11.04
N ASP A 137 18.95 10.66 -10.01
CA ASP A 137 18.90 9.22 -10.14
C ASP A 137 17.71 8.60 -9.39
N THR A 138 16.66 8.27 -10.12
CA THR A 138 15.49 7.59 -9.57
C THR A 138 15.82 6.17 -9.10
N GLN A 139 16.84 5.52 -9.68
CA GLN A 139 17.26 4.18 -9.27
C GLN A 139 17.98 4.25 -7.92
N TRP A 140 18.83 5.25 -7.71
CA TRP A 140 19.47 5.51 -6.41
C TRP A 140 18.45 5.71 -5.28
N LEU A 141 17.38 6.48 -5.51
CA LEU A 141 16.30 6.63 -4.53
C LEU A 141 15.57 5.30 -4.29
N ALA A 142 15.29 4.54 -5.34
CA ALA A 142 14.66 3.23 -5.20
C ALA A 142 15.55 2.27 -4.41
N ASP A 143 16.87 2.33 -4.58
CA ASP A 143 17.83 1.54 -3.84
C ASP A 143 17.88 1.97 -2.36
N ALA A 144 17.78 3.27 -2.06
CA ALA A 144 17.59 3.76 -0.69
C ALA A 144 16.39 3.10 0.00
N PHE A 145 15.26 3.01 -0.70
CA PHE A 145 14.05 2.36 -0.16
C PHE A 145 14.26 0.87 0.02
N LYS A 146 14.93 0.20 -0.94
CA LYS A 146 15.27 -1.22 -0.82
C LYS A 146 16.14 -1.47 0.40
N CYS A 147 17.11 -0.62 0.72
CA CYS A 147 17.98 -0.79 1.89
C CYS A 147 17.18 -0.85 3.20
N ILE A 148 16.13 -0.04 3.32
CA ILE A 148 15.24 -0.05 4.50
C ILE A 148 14.38 -1.32 4.51
N VAL A 149 13.73 -1.65 3.39
CA VAL A 149 12.79 -2.80 3.31
C VAL A 149 13.52 -4.14 3.38
N THR A 150 14.75 -4.22 2.87
CA THR A 150 15.56 -5.44 2.82
C THR A 150 16.64 -5.52 3.90
N ALA A 151 16.64 -4.56 4.84
CA ALA A 151 17.57 -4.56 5.97
C ALA A 151 17.58 -5.96 6.62
N LYS A 152 18.76 -6.58 6.68
CA LYS A 152 18.88 -7.98 7.09
C LYS A 152 18.94 -8.11 8.62
N LYS A 153 18.12 -9.02 9.15
CA LYS A 153 18.08 -9.41 10.57
C LYS A 153 19.45 -9.71 11.19
N CYS A 154 20.39 -10.26 10.41
CA CYS A 154 21.70 -10.70 10.92
C CYS A 154 22.58 -9.57 11.46
N ARG A 155 22.36 -8.30 11.06
CA ARG A 155 23.13 -7.16 11.60
C ARG A 155 22.62 -6.66 12.97
N ALA A 156 21.39 -7.02 13.35
CA ALA A 156 20.77 -6.64 14.64
C ALA A 156 21.44 -7.27 15.88
N LEU A 157 22.40 -8.17 15.69
CA LEU A 157 23.13 -8.85 16.77
C LEU A 157 24.42 -8.10 17.19
N CYS A 158 24.81 -7.04 16.48
CA CYS A 158 25.98 -6.22 16.82
C CYS A 158 25.64 -5.06 17.79
N ILE A 159 25.18 -5.43 18.99
CA ILE A 159 25.29 -4.75 20.30
C ILE A 159 24.66 -3.34 20.49
N LYS A 160 24.62 -2.41 19.52
CA LYS A 160 23.98 -1.08 19.69
C LYS A 160 22.55 -1.06 19.13
N ASN A 161 21.62 -0.46 19.88
CA ASN A 161 20.21 -0.29 19.49
C ASN A 161 19.44 -1.59 19.19
N GLN A 162 19.85 -2.72 19.76
CA GLN A 162 19.23 -4.04 19.54
C GLN A 162 17.70 -4.00 19.75
N GLN A 163 17.23 -3.23 20.73
CA GLN A 163 15.81 -3.07 20.99
C GLN A 163 15.08 -2.35 19.85
N ASN A 164 15.64 -1.26 19.32
CA ASN A 164 15.05 -0.52 18.21
C ASN A 164 15.00 -1.38 16.94
N TRP A 165 16.04 -2.19 16.69
CA TRP A 165 16.05 -3.17 15.62
C TRP A 165 14.98 -4.25 15.80
N LYS A 166 14.79 -4.77 17.01
CA LYS A 166 13.69 -5.72 17.31
C LYS A 166 12.32 -5.08 17.03
N GLU A 167 12.10 -3.83 17.45
CA GLU A 167 10.85 -3.13 17.16
C GLU A 167 10.62 -2.89 15.67
N PHE A 168 11.67 -2.58 14.92
CA PHE A 168 11.60 -2.43 13.47
C PHE A 168 11.14 -3.72 12.78
N TYR A 169 11.75 -4.86 13.10
CA TYR A 169 11.40 -6.14 12.45
C TYR A 169 10.06 -6.73 12.90
N HIS A 170 9.72 -6.60 14.18
CA HIS A 170 8.54 -7.26 14.73
C HIS A 170 7.31 -6.35 14.75
N LYS A 171 7.50 -5.04 14.81
CA LYS A 171 6.41 -4.05 14.92
C LYS A 171 6.41 -3.04 13.77
N GLY A 172 7.35 -3.12 12.83
CA GLY A 172 7.47 -2.13 11.76
C GLY A 172 7.77 -0.72 12.26
N LYS A 173 8.34 -0.56 13.47
CA LYS A 173 8.67 0.76 14.02
C LYS A 173 10.11 1.14 13.66
N LEU A 174 10.26 2.07 12.72
CA LEU A 174 11.54 2.63 12.31
C LEU A 174 11.91 3.80 13.23
N HIS A 175 12.88 3.54 14.09
CA HIS A 175 13.53 4.57 14.90
C HIS A 175 14.66 5.24 14.11
N ARG A 176 14.95 6.51 14.42
CA ARG A 176 15.99 7.29 13.74
C ARG A 176 17.36 6.60 13.79
N GLU A 177 17.71 5.96 14.90
CA GLU A 177 18.99 5.28 15.06
C GLU A 177 19.12 4.07 14.12
N VAL A 178 18.04 3.33 13.90
CA VAL A 178 18.02 2.19 12.96
C VAL A 178 18.22 2.68 11.54
N LEU A 179 17.59 3.79 11.16
CA LEU A 179 17.80 4.40 9.85
C LEU A 179 19.26 4.83 9.66
N GLU A 180 19.84 5.47 10.68
CA GLU A 180 21.23 5.88 10.62
C GLU A 180 22.18 4.69 10.47
N ASP A 181 21.92 3.59 11.18
CA ASP A 181 22.70 2.36 11.05
C ASP A 181 22.59 1.81 9.61
N ILE A 182 21.37 1.75 9.03
CA ILE A 182 21.15 1.27 7.66
C ILE A 182 21.90 2.15 6.64
N PHE A 183 21.76 3.47 6.72
CA PHE A 183 22.31 4.37 5.70
C PHE A 183 23.82 4.61 5.83
N LYS A 184 24.38 4.65 7.06
CA LYS A 184 25.83 4.81 7.27
C LYS A 184 26.61 3.66 6.64
N GLU A 185 26.07 2.45 6.71
CA GLU A 185 26.73 1.25 6.20
C GLU A 185 26.66 1.13 4.68
N GLU A 186 25.62 1.68 4.05
CA GLU A 186 25.36 1.46 2.64
C GLU A 186 26.10 2.48 1.74
N GLU A 187 25.84 3.77 1.93
CA GLU A 187 26.39 4.80 1.05
C GLU A 187 26.41 6.19 1.72
N VAL A 188 27.50 6.94 1.54
CA VAL A 188 27.68 8.29 2.11
C VAL A 188 26.58 9.26 1.65
N MET A 189 26.14 9.18 0.39
CA MET A 189 25.10 10.07 -0.14
C MET A 189 23.74 9.80 0.49
N LEU A 190 23.40 8.54 0.77
CA LEU A 190 22.16 8.19 1.47
C LEU A 190 22.16 8.79 2.88
N TYR A 191 23.27 8.65 3.60
CA TYR A 191 23.40 9.21 4.94
C TYR A 191 23.34 10.74 4.95
N LYS A 192 24.00 11.39 3.99
CA LYS A 192 24.02 12.87 3.85
C LYS A 192 22.63 13.44 3.59
N HIS A 193 21.81 12.76 2.78
CA HIS A 193 20.50 13.24 2.34
C HIS A 193 19.31 12.56 3.05
N LYS A 194 19.56 11.93 4.21
CA LYS A 194 18.59 11.10 4.94
C LYS A 194 17.25 11.79 5.25
N GLU A 195 17.25 13.05 5.66
CA GLU A 195 16.01 13.77 5.98
C GLU A 195 15.16 14.00 4.73
N HIS A 196 15.79 14.35 3.61
CA HIS A 196 15.07 14.51 2.35
C HIS A 196 14.51 13.16 1.87
N ILE A 197 15.29 12.08 1.99
CA ILE A 197 14.82 10.73 1.65
C ILE A 197 13.60 10.35 2.51
N LEU A 198 13.63 10.62 3.82
CA LEU A 198 12.48 10.39 4.72
C LEU A 198 11.24 11.18 4.27
N ASN A 199 11.39 12.46 3.97
CA ASN A 199 10.28 13.29 3.49
C ASN A 199 9.67 12.73 2.19
N VAL A 200 10.51 12.23 1.28
CA VAL A 200 10.05 11.59 0.04
C VAL A 200 9.38 10.24 0.32
N MET A 201 9.87 9.45 1.28
CA MET A 201 9.24 8.21 1.72
C MET A 201 7.86 8.44 2.35
N GLU A 202 7.72 9.47 3.18
CA GLU A 202 6.44 9.91 3.73
C GLU A 202 5.49 10.31 2.59
N LYS A 203 5.97 11.10 1.63
CA LYS A 203 5.17 11.50 0.46
C LYS A 203 4.66 10.31 -0.35
N PHE A 204 5.43 9.23 -0.41
CA PHE A 204 5.03 7.98 -1.07
C PHE A 204 4.27 7.00 -0.16
N ASP A 205 3.94 7.38 1.07
CA ASP A 205 3.29 6.54 2.09
C ASP A 205 4.04 5.21 2.34
N ILE A 206 5.37 5.21 2.12
CA ILE A 206 6.24 4.07 2.43
C ILE A 206 6.45 3.99 3.95
N ILE A 207 6.59 5.16 4.57
CA ILE A 207 6.66 5.33 6.02
C ILE A 207 5.57 6.28 6.49
N ILE A 208 5.14 6.12 7.74
CA ILE A 208 4.09 6.94 8.34
C ILE A 208 4.59 7.52 9.67
N PRO A 209 4.56 8.84 9.88
CA PRO A 209 5.04 9.43 11.13
C PRO A 209 4.16 9.01 12.32
N ILE A 210 4.80 8.58 13.41
CA ILE A 210 4.12 8.19 14.65
C ILE A 210 3.87 9.44 15.49
N LYS A 211 2.60 9.83 15.60
CA LYS A 211 2.14 10.95 16.44
C LYS A 211 2.07 10.53 17.93
N SER A 212 3.22 10.39 18.60
CA SER A 212 3.26 10.22 20.07
C SER A 212 3.59 11.53 20.78
N VAL A 213 2.91 11.80 21.90
CA VAL A 213 3.17 12.94 22.81
C VAL A 213 4.63 12.93 23.31
N THR A 214 5.24 11.75 23.45
CA THR A 214 6.65 11.60 23.85
C THR A 214 7.63 12.05 22.77
N ASN A 215 7.29 11.86 21.49
CA ASN A 215 8.18 12.18 20.36
C ASN A 215 8.35 13.71 20.19
N ALA A 216 7.33 14.48 20.56
CA ALA A 216 7.38 15.94 20.55
C ALA A 216 8.33 16.52 21.62
N ALA A 217 8.49 15.81 22.76
CA ALA A 217 9.36 16.24 23.85
C ALA A 217 10.82 15.78 23.69
N SER A 218 11.07 14.65 23.03
CA SER A 218 12.43 14.09 22.83
C SER A 218 13.07 14.45 21.48
N GLY A 219 12.34 15.11 20.57
CA GLY A 219 12.80 15.44 19.22
C GLY A 219 13.09 14.21 18.34
N THR A 220 12.67 13.01 18.75
CA THR A 220 12.97 11.75 18.06
C THR A 220 11.80 11.37 17.16
N SER A 221 11.95 11.62 15.86
CA SER A 221 10.98 11.17 14.85
C SER A 221 11.03 9.65 14.71
N CYS A 222 9.90 8.98 14.94
CA CYS A 222 9.72 7.55 14.71
C CYS A 222 8.62 7.32 13.69
N TYR A 223 8.76 6.26 12.89
CA TYR A 223 7.85 5.97 11.79
C TYR A 223 7.32 4.53 11.85
N TYR A 224 6.10 4.31 11.37
CA TYR A 224 5.66 2.98 10.96
C TYR A 224 6.13 2.68 9.54
N VAL A 225 6.47 1.43 9.27
CA VAL A 225 6.82 0.89 7.95
C VAL A 225 5.93 -0.32 7.66
N PRO A 226 4.69 -0.11 7.18
CA PRO A 226 3.67 -1.16 7.10
C PRO A 226 4.09 -2.36 6.24
N CYS A 227 4.92 -2.15 5.21
CA CYS A 227 5.32 -3.19 4.29
C CYS A 227 6.31 -4.23 4.88
N ILE A 228 7.00 -3.88 5.96
CA ILE A 228 7.97 -4.76 6.65
C ILE A 228 7.29 -5.70 7.63
N VAL A 229 6.14 -5.29 8.18
CA VAL A 229 5.38 -6.15 9.09
C VAL A 229 4.80 -7.31 8.29
N LYS A 230 4.89 -8.52 8.83
CA LYS A 230 4.28 -9.70 8.22
C LYS A 230 2.76 -9.48 8.14
N ALA A 231 2.14 -10.07 7.12
CA ALA A 231 0.70 -10.23 7.14
C ALA A 231 0.36 -11.19 8.29
N GLU A 232 -0.48 -10.74 9.21
CA GLU A 232 -1.10 -11.63 10.21
C GLU A 232 -2.45 -12.09 9.65
N PRO A 233 -2.77 -13.39 9.72
CA PRO A 233 -4.11 -13.87 9.41
C PRO A 233 -5.15 -13.16 10.28
N GLU A 234 -6.29 -12.78 9.72
CA GLU A 234 -7.32 -12.05 10.47
C GLU A 234 -7.93 -12.85 11.63
N CYS A 235 -7.94 -14.19 11.51
CA CYS A 235 -8.34 -15.06 12.60
C CYS A 235 -7.44 -14.88 13.83
N ASP A 236 -6.21 -14.40 13.63
CA ASP A 236 -5.28 -14.06 14.69
C ASP A 236 -5.54 -12.65 15.22
N ILE A 237 -6.08 -11.71 14.42
CA ILE A 237 -6.49 -10.37 14.90
C ILE A 237 -7.66 -10.48 15.90
N TYR A 238 -8.69 -11.25 15.60
CA TYR A 238 -9.80 -11.43 16.56
C TYR A 238 -9.32 -12.08 17.86
N LYS A 239 -8.41 -13.07 17.77
CA LYS A 239 -7.79 -13.69 18.95
C LYS A 239 -6.92 -12.70 19.73
N MET A 240 -6.13 -11.89 19.03
CA MET A 240 -5.26 -10.84 19.59
C MET A 240 -6.05 -9.86 20.47
N PHE A 241 -7.25 -9.48 20.03
CA PHE A 241 -8.14 -8.61 20.80
C PHE A 241 -9.11 -9.36 21.72
N ASN A 242 -8.95 -10.68 21.88
CA ASN A 242 -9.87 -11.55 22.64
C ASN A 242 -11.33 -11.34 22.27
N VAL A 243 -11.63 -11.15 20.98
CA VAL A 243 -12.98 -10.89 20.50
C VAL A 243 -13.84 -12.14 20.65
N THR A 244 -14.84 -12.05 21.50
CA THR A 244 -15.86 -13.07 21.75
C THR A 244 -17.24 -12.44 21.67
N GLU A 245 -18.26 -13.27 21.45
CA GLU A 245 -19.67 -12.86 21.45
C GLU A 245 -20.07 -12.11 22.73
N ASN A 246 -19.48 -12.48 23.86
CA ASN A 246 -19.83 -11.93 25.17
C ASN A 246 -19.13 -10.61 25.53
N ASN A 247 -18.10 -10.20 24.77
CA ASN A 247 -17.29 -9.02 25.13
C ASN A 247 -17.09 -8.01 24.00
N CYS A 248 -17.53 -8.34 22.78
CA CYS A 248 -17.33 -7.51 21.61
C CYS A 248 -18.53 -7.63 20.64
N LYS A 249 -19.11 -6.50 20.27
CA LYS A 249 -20.06 -6.43 19.16
C LYS A 249 -19.34 -6.09 17.87
N LYS A 250 -19.82 -6.72 16.81
CA LYS A 250 -19.34 -6.51 15.44
C LYS A 250 -20.47 -5.90 14.63
N SER A 251 -20.14 -4.84 13.91
CA SER A 251 -20.99 -4.32 12.85
C SER A 251 -20.93 -5.22 11.61
N THR A 252 -21.83 -5.03 10.64
CA THR A 252 -21.67 -5.62 9.29
C THR A 252 -20.35 -5.20 8.68
N TRP A 253 -19.78 -6.03 7.81
CA TRP A 253 -18.71 -5.59 6.95
C TRP A 253 -19.24 -4.59 5.92
N LEU A 254 -18.57 -3.46 5.79
CA LEU A 254 -18.67 -2.62 4.58
C LEU A 254 -17.52 -3.00 3.65
N CYS A 255 -17.88 -3.44 2.45
CA CYS A 255 -16.99 -3.95 1.43
C CYS A 255 -16.92 -2.97 0.25
N PHE A 256 -15.71 -2.58 -0.11
CA PHE A 256 -15.41 -1.83 -1.34
C PHE A 256 -14.96 -2.84 -2.38
N ASN A 257 -15.88 -3.26 -3.26
CA ASN A 257 -15.63 -4.29 -4.26
C ASN A 257 -15.14 -3.68 -5.56
N PHE A 258 -13.93 -4.03 -5.98
CA PHE A 258 -13.30 -3.59 -7.21
C PHE A 258 -13.39 -4.66 -8.30
N THR A 259 -13.36 -4.24 -9.57
CA THR A 259 -13.05 -5.17 -10.69
C THR A 259 -11.56 -5.54 -10.68
N PHE A 260 -10.72 -4.57 -10.32
CA PHE A 260 -9.30 -4.71 -10.09
C PHE A 260 -8.89 -3.81 -8.93
N LEU A 261 -8.38 -4.39 -7.85
CA LEU A 261 -7.80 -3.64 -6.74
C LEU A 261 -6.29 -3.46 -6.98
N PRO A 262 -5.78 -2.24 -7.23
CA PRO A 262 -4.34 -2.02 -7.34
C PRO A 262 -3.63 -2.48 -6.06
N PRO A 263 -2.56 -3.30 -6.14
CA PRO A 263 -1.97 -3.97 -4.97
C PRO A 263 -1.57 -3.06 -3.80
N HIS A 264 -1.23 -1.80 -4.08
CA HIS A 264 -0.75 -0.84 -3.07
C HIS A 264 -1.83 0.13 -2.59
N LEU A 265 -3.04 0.11 -3.16
CA LEU A 265 -4.11 1.04 -2.82
C LEU A 265 -4.44 1.00 -1.32
N ILE A 266 -4.54 -0.21 -0.76
CA ILE A 266 -4.85 -0.41 0.66
C ILE A 266 -3.80 0.21 1.59
N ASN A 267 -2.52 0.19 1.22
CA ASN A 267 -1.46 0.76 2.06
C ASN A 267 -1.59 2.28 2.16
N HIS A 268 -1.97 2.94 1.06
CA HIS A 268 -2.24 4.38 1.06
C HIS A 268 -3.48 4.71 1.93
N VAL A 269 -4.55 3.90 1.84
CA VAL A 269 -5.74 4.08 2.71
C VAL A 269 -5.37 3.90 4.18
N ILE A 270 -4.59 2.87 4.52
CA ILE A 270 -4.08 2.63 5.88
C ILE A 270 -3.20 3.80 6.34
N ALA A 271 -2.34 4.35 5.48
CA ALA A 271 -1.52 5.52 5.81
C ALA A 271 -2.38 6.74 6.14
N SER A 272 -3.40 7.04 5.33
CA SER A 272 -4.35 8.12 5.59
C SER A 272 -5.14 7.90 6.89
N LEU A 273 -5.50 6.65 7.21
CA LEU A 273 -6.13 6.30 8.49
C LEU A 273 -5.18 6.47 9.68
N CYS A 274 -3.91 6.07 9.57
CA CYS A 274 -2.89 6.32 10.61
C CYS A 274 -2.68 7.82 10.90
N MET A 275 -2.92 8.68 9.90
CA MET A 275 -2.87 10.13 10.11
C MET A 275 -4.09 10.67 10.87
N LYS A 276 -5.22 9.96 10.84
CA LYS A 276 -6.50 10.36 11.45
C LYS A 276 -6.75 9.71 12.81
N TYR A 277 -6.38 8.44 12.98
CA TYR A 277 -6.68 7.62 14.16
C TYR A 277 -5.41 7.00 14.76
N GLU A 278 -5.45 6.72 16.07
CA GLU A 278 -4.37 6.01 16.76
C GLU A 278 -4.43 4.52 16.40
N VAL A 279 -3.29 3.92 16.05
CA VAL A 279 -3.21 2.47 15.83
C VAL A 279 -3.42 1.75 17.16
N ALA A 280 -4.31 0.76 17.18
CA ALA A 280 -4.63 0.01 18.39
C ALA A 280 -3.43 -0.81 18.88
N GLU A 281 -3.31 -0.93 20.20
CA GLU A 281 -2.31 -1.77 20.86
C GLU A 281 -2.91 -3.14 21.22
N VAL A 282 -2.09 -4.19 21.06
CA VAL A 282 -2.44 -5.57 21.39
C VAL A 282 -1.50 -6.05 22.50
N GLY A 283 -2.06 -6.66 23.55
CA GLY A 283 -1.25 -7.38 24.54
C GLY A 283 -0.77 -8.70 23.95
N VAL A 284 0.55 -8.90 23.84
CA VAL A 284 1.11 -10.20 23.44
C VAL A 284 1.53 -10.96 24.70
N VAL A 285 0.98 -12.15 24.91
CA VAL A 285 1.53 -13.10 25.89
C VAL A 285 2.61 -13.91 25.18
N GLN A 286 3.87 -13.53 25.34
CA GLN A 286 4.98 -14.37 24.89
C GLN A 286 5.26 -15.43 25.96
N GLN A 287 5.25 -16.70 25.58
CA GLN A 287 5.51 -17.83 26.49
C GLN A 287 7.00 -18.20 26.61
N GLU A 288 7.92 -17.40 26.07
CA GLU A 288 9.31 -17.84 25.89
C GLU A 288 10.36 -17.34 26.89
N ASP A 289 10.03 -16.49 27.87
CA ASP A 289 11.01 -16.16 28.92
C ASP A 289 10.36 -15.92 30.28
N ARG A 290 10.99 -16.45 31.35
CA ARG A 290 10.60 -16.33 32.77
C ARG A 290 10.71 -14.90 33.32
N GLN A 291 10.40 -13.89 32.52
CA GLN A 291 10.30 -12.49 32.93
C GLN A 291 9.02 -11.91 32.32
N ASN A 292 8.01 -11.70 33.17
CA ASN A 292 6.77 -11.00 32.83
C ASN A 292 7.08 -9.55 32.44
N THR A 293 7.41 -9.31 31.18
CA THR A 293 7.38 -7.98 30.58
C THR A 293 6.18 -7.94 29.64
N SER A 294 5.13 -7.23 30.03
CA SER A 294 3.92 -7.03 29.22
C SER A 294 4.27 -6.20 27.99
N GLN A 295 4.75 -6.84 26.92
CA GLN A 295 5.11 -6.14 25.69
C GLN A 295 3.85 -5.93 24.85
N ARG A 296 3.48 -4.66 24.65
CA ARG A 296 2.38 -4.29 23.74
C ARG A 296 2.89 -4.27 22.30
N ALA A 297 2.21 -5.01 21.42
CA ALA A 297 2.35 -4.92 19.98
C ALA A 297 1.36 -3.89 19.42
N ILE A 298 1.58 -3.44 18.19
CA ILE A 298 0.64 -2.57 17.47
C ILE A 298 -0.14 -3.41 16.46
N ALA A 299 -1.40 -3.08 16.22
CA ALA A 299 -2.24 -3.74 15.23
C ALA A 299 -2.11 -3.08 13.85
N LEU A 300 -0.90 -3.13 13.28
CA LEU A 300 -0.59 -2.63 11.94
C LEU A 300 0.21 -3.69 11.19
N PHE A 301 -0.39 -4.24 10.15
CA PHE A 301 0.12 -5.35 9.37
C PHE A 301 0.07 -5.02 7.87
N ARG A 302 0.68 -5.88 7.04
CA ARG A 302 0.59 -5.74 5.59
C ARG A 302 -0.87 -5.91 5.13
N GLY A 303 -1.47 -4.83 4.65
CA GLY A 303 -2.85 -4.82 4.12
C GLY A 303 -3.96 -4.80 5.18
N THR A 304 -3.62 -4.78 6.48
CA THR A 304 -4.58 -4.87 7.57
C THR A 304 -4.17 -4.01 8.76
N ALA A 305 -5.11 -3.29 9.36
CA ALA A 305 -4.85 -2.47 10.54
C ALA A 305 -6.08 -2.35 11.45
N VAL A 306 -5.84 -2.10 12.73
CA VAL A 306 -6.90 -1.78 13.70
C VAL A 306 -6.62 -0.42 14.33
N PHE A 307 -7.62 0.44 14.35
CA PHE A 307 -7.52 1.82 14.85
C PHE A 307 -8.47 2.05 16.02
N GLU A 308 -8.05 2.85 17.00
CA GLU A 308 -8.90 3.34 18.07
C GLU A 308 -9.74 4.53 17.59
N LEU A 309 -11.07 4.39 17.61
CA LEU A 309 -11.98 5.47 17.23
C LEU A 309 -12.31 6.40 18.40
N ASN A 310 -12.36 5.86 19.62
CA ASN A 310 -12.58 6.63 20.84
C ASN A 310 -11.30 6.72 21.66
N LYS A 311 -10.70 7.91 21.72
CA LYS A 311 -9.45 8.15 22.46
C LYS A 311 -9.59 7.95 23.98
N THR A 312 -10.77 8.20 24.53
CA THR A 312 -11.01 8.20 25.98
C THR A 312 -11.31 6.81 26.50
N SER A 313 -12.21 6.07 25.82
CA SER A 313 -12.63 4.75 26.28
C SER A 313 -11.78 3.62 25.69
N LYS A 314 -11.19 3.81 24.49
CA LYS A 314 -10.54 2.76 23.69
C LYS A 314 -11.42 1.51 23.53
N LEU A 315 -12.75 1.69 23.57
CA LEU A 315 -13.73 0.60 23.45
C LEU A 315 -14.24 0.41 22.03
N THR A 316 -14.18 1.44 21.19
CA THR A 316 -14.62 1.37 19.79
C THR A 316 -13.41 1.37 18.87
N LYS A 317 -13.27 0.34 18.04
CA LYS A 317 -12.17 0.14 17.11
C LYS A 317 -12.66 -0.01 15.67
N LEU A 318 -11.87 0.47 14.73
CA LEU A 318 -12.04 0.25 13.28
C LEU A 318 -11.02 -0.79 12.81
N LEU A 319 -11.50 -1.94 12.36
CA LEU A 319 -10.72 -2.92 11.62
C LEU A 319 -10.83 -2.62 10.13
N ILE A 320 -9.70 -2.49 9.45
CA ILE A 320 -9.60 -2.46 7.99
C ILE A 320 -8.71 -3.60 7.52
N THR A 321 -9.12 -4.29 6.47
CA THR A 321 -8.39 -5.41 5.89
C THR A 321 -8.65 -5.50 4.39
N THR A 322 -7.94 -6.38 3.69
CA THR A 322 -8.13 -6.61 2.27
C THR A 322 -8.16 -8.09 1.93
N CYS A 323 -9.01 -8.43 0.98
CA CYS A 323 -9.02 -9.70 0.27
C CYS A 323 -8.87 -9.40 -1.24
N PRO A 324 -8.61 -10.40 -2.10
CA PRO A 324 -8.57 -10.20 -3.55
C PRO A 324 -9.73 -9.35 -4.05
N ASN A 325 -9.40 -8.20 -4.66
CA ASN A 325 -10.33 -7.22 -5.21
C ASN A 325 -11.33 -6.58 -4.23
N VAL A 326 -11.13 -6.71 -2.91
CA VAL A 326 -12.04 -6.13 -1.91
C VAL A 326 -11.26 -5.49 -0.77
N ILE A 327 -11.62 -4.26 -0.41
CA ILE A 327 -11.24 -3.65 0.87
C ILE A 327 -12.42 -3.77 1.81
N LEU A 328 -12.20 -4.27 3.03
CA LEU A 328 -13.25 -4.49 4.02
C LEU A 328 -12.98 -3.65 5.25
N ILE A 329 -14.03 -3.03 5.78
CA ILE A 329 -13.98 -2.36 7.08
C ILE A 329 -15.09 -2.85 8.01
N GLN A 330 -14.77 -2.96 9.30
CA GLN A 330 -15.70 -3.33 10.36
C GLN A 330 -15.43 -2.54 11.63
N ILE A 331 -16.49 -2.10 12.29
CA ILE A 331 -16.45 -1.52 13.63
C ILE A 331 -16.60 -2.62 14.68
N LEU A 332 -15.70 -2.59 15.66
CA LEU A 332 -15.67 -3.47 16.83
C LEU A 332 -15.92 -2.65 18.10
N GLU A 333 -16.91 -3.03 18.88
CA GLU A 333 -17.23 -2.37 20.16
C GLU A 333 -17.06 -3.31 21.34
N PHE A 334 -16.16 -2.98 22.26
CA PHE A 334 -15.82 -3.77 23.43
C PHE A 334 -16.55 -3.25 24.67
N GLY A 335 -17.06 -4.15 25.52
CA GLY A 335 -17.70 -3.77 26.79
C GLY A 335 -18.78 -4.76 27.26
N ARG A 336 -19.19 -4.65 28.54
CA ARG A 336 -20.28 -5.47 29.11
C ARG A 336 -21.64 -4.77 29.09
N ASN A 337 -21.64 -3.43 29.19
CA ASN A 337 -22.82 -2.59 29.08
C ASN A 337 -22.71 -1.82 27.76
N PHE A 338 -23.23 -2.42 26.71
CA PHE A 338 -23.24 -1.81 25.39
C PHE A 338 -24.26 -0.68 25.37
N ILE A 339 -23.89 0.49 25.87
CA ILE A 339 -24.58 1.72 25.54
C ILE A 339 -24.20 1.97 24.08
N ILE A 340 -25.03 1.44 23.17
CA ILE A 340 -24.95 1.80 21.77
C ILE A 340 -25.31 3.28 21.74
N GLU A 341 -24.31 4.15 21.79
CA GLU A 341 -24.50 5.42 21.10
C GLU A 341 -24.84 5.00 19.67
N ARG A 342 -26.08 5.27 19.24
CA ARG A 342 -26.51 5.08 17.85
C ARG A 342 -25.75 6.08 16.99
N GLY A 343 -24.43 5.91 16.91
CA GLY A 343 -23.52 6.72 16.15
C GLY A 343 -23.51 6.16 14.74
N SER A 344 -24.01 6.93 13.79
CA SER A 344 -23.83 6.63 12.39
C SER A 344 -22.32 6.69 12.06
N TYR A 345 -21.70 5.54 11.78
CA TYR A 345 -20.31 5.46 11.28
C TYR A 345 -20.20 5.83 9.79
N LYS A 346 -21.27 6.41 9.22
CA LYS A 346 -21.29 6.93 7.86
C LYS A 346 -20.09 7.84 7.58
N HIS A 347 -19.73 8.71 8.51
CA HIS A 347 -18.56 9.59 8.37
C HIS A 347 -17.22 8.84 8.19
N ILE A 348 -17.11 7.60 8.70
CA ILE A 348 -15.94 6.73 8.48
C ILE A 348 -16.00 6.10 7.10
N ALA A 349 -17.17 5.61 6.68
CA ALA A 349 -17.37 5.07 5.34
C ALA A 349 -17.12 6.12 4.25
N ASP A 350 -17.68 7.31 4.40
CA ASP A 350 -17.49 8.45 3.51
C ASP A 350 -16.00 8.80 3.42
N PHE A 351 -15.32 8.91 4.56
CA PHE A 351 -13.89 9.18 4.59
C PHE A 351 -13.07 8.13 3.84
N VAL A 352 -13.33 6.83 4.06
CA VAL A 352 -12.59 5.75 3.38
C VAL A 352 -12.91 5.76 1.87
N ALA A 353 -14.17 5.98 1.49
CA ALA A 353 -14.59 6.06 0.09
C ALA A 353 -13.92 7.23 -0.64
N ASP A 354 -13.93 8.41 -0.02
CA ASP A 354 -13.30 9.63 -0.55
C ASP A 354 -11.79 9.44 -0.69
N GLU A 355 -11.15 8.81 0.30
CA GLU A 355 -9.71 8.56 0.26
C GLU A 355 -9.35 7.58 -0.85
N ILE A 356 -10.11 6.49 -1.03
CA ILE A 356 -9.94 5.56 -2.15
C ILE A 356 -10.05 6.31 -3.48
N ASN A 357 -11.09 7.13 -3.67
CA ASN A 357 -11.29 7.90 -4.89
C ASN A 357 -10.17 8.93 -5.13
N ASN A 358 -9.72 9.60 -4.07
CA ASN A 358 -8.62 10.56 -4.12
C ASN A 358 -7.32 9.88 -4.55
N ILE A 359 -6.96 8.73 -3.95
CA ILE A 359 -5.76 7.97 -4.31
C ILE A 359 -5.81 7.51 -5.78
N ILE A 360 -6.95 6.97 -6.23
CA ILE A 360 -7.12 6.51 -7.61
C ILE A 360 -6.94 7.65 -8.62
N SER A 361 -7.57 8.80 -8.35
CA SER A 361 -7.59 9.93 -9.28
C SER A 361 -6.28 10.73 -9.28
N THR A 362 -5.71 11.00 -8.11
CA THR A 362 -4.54 11.89 -7.97
C THR A 362 -3.22 11.15 -8.04
N ARG A 363 -3.07 10.04 -7.31
CA ARG A 363 -1.81 9.27 -7.21
C ARG A 363 -1.65 8.30 -8.37
N PHE A 364 -2.64 7.43 -8.59
CA PHE A 364 -2.54 6.40 -9.63
C PHE A 364 -2.95 6.90 -11.02
N LYS A 365 -3.77 7.97 -11.08
CA LYS A 365 -4.31 8.52 -12.32
C LYS A 365 -4.98 7.44 -13.19
N MET A 366 -5.69 6.50 -12.53
CA MET A 366 -6.36 5.38 -13.20
C MET A 366 -7.84 5.69 -13.37
N THR A 367 -8.30 5.83 -14.62
CA THR A 367 -9.71 6.17 -14.92
C THR A 367 -10.66 4.96 -14.88
N ASN A 368 -10.12 3.75 -14.99
CA ASN A 368 -10.91 2.53 -15.15
C ASN A 368 -11.04 1.71 -13.86
N VAL A 369 -10.41 2.16 -12.77
CA VAL A 369 -10.54 1.52 -11.45
C VAL A 369 -11.75 2.14 -10.78
N LYS A 370 -12.75 1.31 -10.48
CA LYS A 370 -13.97 1.69 -9.79
C LYS A 370 -14.29 0.64 -8.74
N PHE A 371 -15.04 1.05 -7.73
CA PHE A 371 -15.58 0.14 -6.74
C PHE A 371 -17.08 0.34 -6.58
N VAL A 372 -17.73 -0.67 -6.00
CA VAL A 372 -19.12 -0.61 -5.53
C VAL A 372 -19.12 -0.94 -4.03
N LYS A 373 -19.87 -0.16 -3.24
CA LYS A 373 -20.09 -0.46 -1.83
C LYS A 373 -21.06 -1.64 -1.70
N LYS A 374 -20.71 -2.62 -0.86
CA LYS A 374 -21.52 -3.79 -0.56
C LYS A 374 -21.47 -4.08 0.94
N TRP A 375 -22.47 -4.80 1.44
CA TRP A 375 -22.51 -5.20 2.85
C TRP A 375 -22.52 -6.71 3.00
N GLU A 376 -21.81 -7.17 4.04
CA GLU A 376 -21.71 -8.57 4.42
C GLU A 376 -21.93 -8.75 5.93
N CYS A 377 -22.41 -9.93 6.31
CA CYS A 377 -22.65 -10.24 7.71
C CYS A 377 -21.35 -10.09 8.52
N GLY A 378 -21.39 -9.41 9.67
CA GLY A 378 -20.20 -9.19 10.51
C GLY A 378 -19.57 -10.46 11.10
N LEU A 379 -20.28 -11.59 11.02
CA LEU A 379 -19.79 -12.93 11.38
C LEU A 379 -19.13 -13.66 10.21
N THR A 380 -19.27 -13.17 8.99
CA THR A 380 -18.56 -13.71 7.82
C THR A 380 -17.06 -13.49 8.00
N LYS A 381 -16.29 -14.57 7.84
CA LYS A 381 -14.82 -14.47 7.74
C LYS A 381 -14.46 -13.74 6.44
N PRO A 382 -13.58 -12.73 6.44
CA PRO A 382 -13.26 -11.98 5.22
C PRO A 382 -12.75 -12.83 4.07
N GLU A 383 -11.98 -13.90 4.31
CA GLU A 383 -11.58 -14.83 3.25
C GLU A 383 -12.77 -15.49 2.54
N SER A 384 -13.93 -15.56 3.21
CA SER A 384 -15.19 -16.10 2.67
C SER A 384 -16.07 -15.05 1.98
N VAL A 385 -15.62 -13.79 1.91
CA VAL A 385 -16.31 -12.71 1.15
C VAL A 385 -16.05 -12.85 -0.35
N ILE A 386 -14.95 -13.50 -0.73
CA ILE A 386 -14.60 -13.80 -2.12
C ILE A 386 -15.65 -14.78 -2.69
N GLY A 387 -16.39 -14.35 -3.73
CA GLY A 387 -17.41 -15.18 -4.37
C GLY A 387 -18.73 -15.31 -3.59
N SER A 388 -18.92 -14.53 -2.53
CA SER A 388 -20.23 -14.43 -1.86
C SER A 388 -21.26 -13.87 -2.84
N ASN A 389 -22.34 -14.62 -3.10
CA ASN A 389 -23.48 -14.11 -3.88
C ASN A 389 -24.46 -13.33 -2.99
N HIS A 390 -24.08 -13.03 -1.76
CA HIS A 390 -24.95 -12.58 -0.66
C HIS A 390 -24.69 -11.14 -0.27
N PHE A 391 -24.28 -10.33 -1.24
CA PHE A 391 -24.05 -8.92 -1.01
C PHE A 391 -25.36 -8.15 -1.02
N CYS A 392 -25.64 -7.44 0.06
CA CYS A 392 -26.60 -6.35 0.01
C CYS A 392 -26.00 -5.24 -0.86
N ALA A 393 -26.69 -4.82 -1.93
CA ALA A 393 -26.27 -3.71 -2.77
C ALA A 393 -26.79 -2.38 -2.20
N GLU A 394 -26.17 -1.28 -2.62
CA GLU A 394 -26.57 0.07 -2.23
C GLU A 394 -28.05 0.32 -2.56
N GLY A 395 -28.83 0.77 -1.56
CA GLY A 395 -30.28 0.99 -1.68
C GLY A 395 -31.18 -0.14 -1.18
N ILE A 396 -30.64 -1.29 -0.76
CA ILE A 396 -31.40 -2.35 -0.11
C ILE A 396 -31.51 -2.08 1.39
N LYS A 397 -32.75 -2.03 1.91
CA LYS A 397 -33.02 -1.69 3.32
C LYS A 397 -32.94 -2.87 4.28
N GLU A 398 -33.15 -4.09 3.80
CA GLU A 398 -33.12 -5.29 4.63
C GLU A 398 -32.55 -6.48 3.85
N TYR A 399 -31.74 -7.32 4.49
CA TYR A 399 -31.20 -8.56 3.90
C TYR A 399 -31.19 -9.69 4.92
N TYR A 400 -31.73 -10.85 4.55
CA TYR A 400 -31.70 -12.06 5.39
C TYR A 400 -30.41 -12.84 5.16
N CYS A 401 -29.62 -13.00 6.23
CA CYS A 401 -28.39 -13.75 6.22
C CYS A 401 -28.62 -15.18 6.71
N GLU A 402 -28.37 -16.15 5.83
CA GLU A 402 -28.45 -17.58 6.19
C GLU A 402 -27.37 -17.99 7.21
N LYS A 403 -26.21 -17.33 7.23
CA LYS A 403 -25.09 -17.68 8.13
C LYS A 403 -25.38 -17.40 9.60
N CYS A 404 -26.06 -16.29 9.88
CA CYS A 404 -26.48 -15.93 11.25
C CYS A 404 -28.00 -16.08 11.44
N THR A 405 -28.69 -16.66 10.45
CA THR A 405 -30.14 -16.89 10.44
C THR A 405 -30.96 -15.66 10.84
N SER A 406 -30.56 -14.47 10.36
CA SER A 406 -31.11 -13.18 10.82
C SER A 406 -31.26 -12.18 9.68
N THR A 407 -32.26 -11.30 9.79
CA THR A 407 -32.40 -10.14 8.91
C THR A 407 -31.58 -8.97 9.44
N HIS A 408 -30.70 -8.43 8.60
CA HIS A 408 -30.00 -7.18 8.83
C HIS A 408 -30.81 -6.03 8.24
N GLU A 409 -31.15 -5.03 9.04
CA GLU A 409 -31.78 -3.79 8.59
C GLU A 409 -30.70 -2.69 8.46
N PHE A 410 -30.69 -2.01 7.32
CA PHE A 410 -29.76 -0.91 7.01
C PHE A 410 -30.52 0.40 7.14
N THR A 411 -30.32 1.09 8.26
CA THR A 411 -30.90 2.41 8.52
C THR A 411 -30.07 3.54 7.86
N ASP A 412 -28.79 3.28 7.55
CA ASP A 412 -27.79 4.16 6.92
C ASP A 412 -26.74 3.32 6.12
N GLU A 413 -25.60 3.90 5.70
CA GLU A 413 -24.45 3.18 5.09
C GLU A 413 -23.82 2.08 5.97
N TRP A 414 -24.31 1.87 7.18
CA TRP A 414 -23.98 0.76 8.05
C TRP A 414 -25.27 0.27 8.71
N SER A 415 -25.44 -1.04 8.87
CA SER A 415 -26.50 -1.52 9.76
C SER A 415 -26.13 -1.19 11.19
N ASP A 416 -27.14 -0.96 12.04
CA ASP A 416 -26.98 -0.85 13.49
C ASP A 416 -26.03 -1.93 14.03
N LEU A 417 -25.14 -1.56 14.96
CA LEU A 417 -24.43 -2.49 15.84
C LEU A 417 -25.46 -3.23 16.69
N GLN A 418 -26.18 -4.18 16.08
CA GLN A 418 -27.16 -4.93 16.83
C GLN A 418 -26.40 -5.66 17.93
N SER A 419 -26.80 -5.34 19.16
CA SER A 419 -26.68 -6.30 20.23
C SER A 419 -27.13 -7.65 19.72
N GLN A 420 -26.35 -8.68 20.02
CA GLN A 420 -26.83 -10.06 20.01
C GLN A 420 -27.95 -10.30 21.06
N THR A 421 -28.82 -9.33 21.32
CA THR A 421 -30.12 -9.57 21.92
C THR A 421 -31.16 -9.48 20.81
N LEU A 422 -31.47 -10.69 20.32
CA LEU A 422 -32.57 -11.07 19.43
C LEU A 422 -32.41 -10.61 17.98
N CYS A 423 -31.67 -11.44 17.25
CA CYS A 423 -32.15 -12.04 16.01
C CYS A 423 -33.66 -12.28 16.12
N VAL A 424 -34.48 -11.38 15.59
CA VAL A 424 -35.93 -11.61 15.56
C VAL A 424 -36.18 -12.63 14.46
N SER A 425 -36.46 -13.86 14.87
CA SER A 425 -37.23 -14.78 14.04
C SER A 425 -38.57 -14.09 13.73
N LYS A 426 -38.64 -13.39 12.59
CA LYS A 426 -39.94 -13.14 11.94
C LYS A 426 -40.42 -14.51 11.49
N SER A 427 -41.07 -15.22 12.42
CA SER A 427 -41.90 -16.36 12.11
C SER A 427 -42.85 -15.90 11.00
N LEU A 428 -42.69 -16.51 9.82
CA LEU A 428 -43.64 -16.43 8.74
C LEU A 428 -45.01 -16.82 9.31
N LYS A 429 -45.84 -15.81 9.61
CA LYS A 429 -47.27 -16.05 9.82
C LYS A 429 -47.80 -16.49 8.46
N LYS A 430 -48.12 -17.78 8.38
CA LYS A 430 -48.93 -18.37 7.30
C LYS A 430 -50.29 -17.69 7.22
#